data_AF-A0A3M1Q3J0-F1
#
_entry.id   AF-A0A3M1Q3J0-F1
#
_cell.length_a   1.000
_cell.length_b   1.000
_cell.length_c   1.000
_cell.angle_alpha   90.00
_cell.angle_beta   90.00
_cell.angle_gamma   90.00
#
_symmetry.space_group_name_H-M   'P 1'
#
loop_
_entity.id
_entity.type
_entity.pdbx_description
1 polymer ?
#
loop_
_entity_poly.entity_id
_entity_poly.type
_entity_poly.pdbx_seq_one_letter_code
_entity_poly.pdbx_strand_id
1 'polypeptide(L)'
;MTTGPADGPRRRRNVSIREDVEQFIRDNFFFEGDRLDADASFLETGIIDSTGVLELVAFLEERYGIKVADQDLTPENLDSLARIEAFVEKKRAAAEA
;
A
#
# COMPACT_ATOMS: atom_id res chain seq x y z
N MET A 1 37.61 -26.21 -6.05
CA MET A 1 36.22 -26.59 -6.37
C MET A 1 35.38 -25.34 -6.41
N THR A 2 34.55 -25.26 -7.43
CA THR A 2 33.86 -24.10 -7.98
C THR A 2 32.71 -23.60 -7.10
N THR A 3 32.37 -22.32 -7.33
CA THR A 3 31.03 -21.71 -7.27
C THR A 3 30.83 -20.65 -6.18
N GLY A 4 31.14 -19.40 -6.52
CA GLY A 4 30.10 -18.36 -6.45
C GLY A 4 29.15 -18.53 -7.65
N PRO A 5 27.96 -17.90 -7.72
CA PRO A 5 27.81 -16.45 -7.51
C PRO A 5 26.44 -16.03 -6.90
N ALA A 6 26.16 -14.73 -6.91
CA ALA A 6 24.82 -14.08 -6.95
C ALA A 6 24.42 -13.24 -5.72
N ASP A 7 25.13 -12.15 -5.46
CA ASP A 7 24.39 -10.90 -5.18
C ASP A 7 23.83 -10.46 -6.53
N GLY A 8 22.58 -10.83 -6.78
CA GLY A 8 21.88 -10.60 -8.04
C GLY A 8 21.81 -9.10 -8.38
N PRO A 9 21.50 -8.75 -9.63
CA PRO A 9 21.35 -7.34 -10.01
C PRO A 9 20.37 -6.70 -9.05
N ARG A 10 20.76 -5.61 -8.38
CA ARG A 10 19.84 -4.68 -7.71
C ARG A 10 18.89 -4.18 -8.79
N ARG A 11 17.85 -4.97 -9.07
CA ARG A 11 16.78 -4.66 -10.01
C ARG A 11 16.31 -3.30 -9.54
N ARG A 12 16.37 -2.31 -10.44
CA ARG A 12 15.65 -1.05 -10.24
C ARG A 12 14.21 -1.48 -9.96
N ARG A 13 13.82 -1.52 -8.69
CA ARG A 13 12.48 -1.97 -8.32
C ARG A 13 11.58 -0.84 -8.77
N ASN A 14 10.86 -1.06 -9.86
CA ASN A 14 9.56 -0.44 -10.00
C ASN A 14 8.76 -0.92 -8.80
N VAL A 15 8.66 -0.07 -7.78
CA VAL A 15 7.92 -0.36 -6.55
C VAL A 15 6.44 -0.50 -6.95
N SER A 16 5.84 -1.64 -6.65
CA SER A 16 4.40 -1.84 -6.86
C SER A 16 3.60 -1.04 -5.83
N ILE A 17 2.34 -0.68 -6.14
CA ILE A 17 1.46 0.08 -5.22
C ILE A 17 1.41 -0.59 -3.84
N ARG A 18 1.30 -1.93 -3.82
CA ARG A 18 1.33 -2.71 -2.56
C ARG A 18 2.61 -2.52 -1.75
N GLU A 19 3.78 -2.51 -2.39
CA GLU A 19 5.05 -2.33 -1.70
C GLU A 19 5.17 -0.91 -1.15
N ASP A 20 4.70 0.09 -1.89
CA ASP A 20 4.72 1.49 -1.49
C ASP A 20 3.81 1.72 -0.26
N VAL A 21 2.61 1.12 -0.26
CA VAL A 21 1.68 1.15 0.87
C VAL A 21 2.20 0.33 2.06
N GLU A 22 2.77 -0.86 1.82
CA GLU A 22 3.37 -1.68 2.89
C GLU A 22 4.51 -0.92 3.59
N GLN A 23 5.38 -0.25 2.81
CA GLN A 23 6.44 0.59 3.34
C GLN A 23 5.90 1.78 4.13
N PHE A 24 4.89 2.47 3.61
CA PHE A 24 4.24 3.57 4.32
C PHE A 24 3.67 3.12 5.66
N ILE A 25 3.00 1.97 5.68
CA ILE A 25 2.42 1.42 6.90
C ILE A 25 3.52 1.06 7.91
N ARG A 26 4.61 0.45 7.44
CA ARG A 26 5.75 0.11 8.30
C ARG A 26 6.41 1.34 8.92
N ASP A 27 6.57 2.41 8.13
CA ASP A 27 7.21 3.65 8.55
C ASP A 27 6.34 4.46 9.53
N ASN A 28 5.02 4.51 9.29
CA ASN A 28 4.09 5.32 10.09
C ASN A 28 3.51 4.58 11.31
N PHE A 29 3.27 3.26 11.21
CA PHE A 29 2.61 2.47 12.25
C PHE A 29 3.55 1.48 12.97
N PHE A 30 4.87 1.60 12.76
CA PHE A 30 5.88 0.74 13.40
C PHE A 30 5.57 -0.76 13.30
N PHE A 31 5.06 -1.21 12.15
CA PHE A 31 4.73 -2.62 11.95
C PHE A 31 6.01 -3.48 11.94
N GLU A 32 6.16 -4.33 12.96
CA GLU A 32 7.32 -5.23 13.15
C GLU A 32 7.21 -6.56 12.38
N GLY A 33 6.08 -6.83 11.71
CA GLY A 33 5.91 -8.07 10.93
C GLY A 33 6.80 -8.12 9.68
N ASP A 34 7.12 -9.32 9.20
CA ASP A 34 7.97 -9.50 8.00
C ASP A 34 7.25 -9.06 6.71
N ARG A 35 5.95 -9.35 6.61
CA ARG A 35 5.14 -9.06 5.42
C ARG A 35 3.67 -8.85 5.77
N LEU A 36 3.02 -7.91 5.08
CA LEU A 36 1.57 -7.71 5.18
C LEU A 36 0.86 -8.61 4.16
N ASP A 37 -0.14 -9.35 4.61
CA ASP A 37 -0.94 -10.16 3.68
C ASP A 37 -1.81 -9.24 2.82
N ALA A 38 -1.94 -9.56 1.53
CA ALA A 38 -2.59 -8.65 0.59
C ALA A 38 -4.09 -8.49 0.86
N ASP A 39 -4.70 -9.53 1.43
CA ASP A 39 -6.12 -9.60 1.80
C ASP A 39 -6.33 -9.38 3.31
N ALA A 40 -5.27 -9.11 4.08
CA ALA A 40 -5.41 -8.86 5.50
C ALA A 40 -6.09 -7.50 5.75
N SER A 41 -7.13 -7.53 6.59
CA SER A 41 -7.82 -6.35 7.12
C SER A 41 -6.91 -5.58 8.09
N PHE A 42 -6.45 -4.38 7.75
CA PHE A 42 -5.59 -3.55 8.59
C PHE A 42 -6.27 -3.14 9.90
N LEU A 43 -7.57 -2.90 9.86
CA LEU A 43 -8.34 -2.52 11.05
C LEU A 43 -8.55 -3.73 11.97
N GLU A 44 -8.91 -4.90 11.44
CA GLU A 44 -9.10 -6.11 12.29
C GLU A 44 -7.78 -6.63 12.86
N THR A 45 -6.70 -6.53 12.09
CA THR A 45 -5.36 -6.91 12.56
C THR A 45 -4.75 -5.90 13.52
N GLY A 46 -5.36 -4.71 13.65
CA GLY A 46 -4.87 -3.62 14.49
C GLY A 46 -3.57 -3.01 13.97
N ILE A 47 -3.31 -3.13 12.67
CA ILE A 47 -2.13 -2.56 12.00
C ILE A 47 -2.34 -1.06 11.78
N ILE A 48 -3.58 -0.67 11.46
CA ILE A 48 -4.01 0.72 11.29
C ILE A 48 -5.21 0.97 12.19
N ASP A 49 -5.25 2.14 12.82
CA ASP A 49 -6.44 2.66 13.53
C ASP A 49 -7.32 3.50 12.62
N SER A 50 -8.54 3.84 13.08
CA SER A 50 -9.45 4.72 12.34
C SER A 50 -8.86 6.07 11.93
N THR A 51 -7.89 6.59 12.70
CA THR A 51 -7.15 7.82 12.35
C THR A 51 -6.08 7.56 11.30
N GLY A 52 -5.44 6.40 11.33
CA GLY A 52 -4.38 6.04 10.39
C GLY A 52 -4.88 5.83 8.96
N VAL A 53 -6.16 5.49 8.78
CA VAL A 53 -6.79 5.45 7.44
C VAL A 53 -6.76 6.82 6.78
N LEU A 54 -6.92 7.92 7.54
CA LEU A 54 -6.87 9.28 6.99
C LEU A 54 -5.46 9.64 6.50
N GLU A 55 -4.43 9.27 7.26
CA GLU A 55 -3.02 9.47 6.88
C GLU A 55 -2.66 8.65 5.64
N LEU A 56 -3.12 7.40 5.59
CA LEU A 56 -2.96 6.53 4.42
C LEU A 56 -3.65 7.13 3.19
N VAL A 57 -4.83 7.71 3.35
CA VAL A 57 -5.54 8.37 2.24
C VAL A 57 -4.77 9.58 1.74
N ALA A 58 -4.34 10.46 2.65
CA ALA A 58 -3.53 11.61 2.29
C ALA A 58 -2.27 11.19 1.51
N PHE A 59 -1.59 10.14 1.99
CA PHE A 59 -0.46 9.54 1.29
C PHE A 59 -0.83 9.08 -0.12
N LEU A 60 -1.93 8.35 -0.31
CA LEU A 60 -2.36 7.87 -1.62
C LEU A 60 -2.71 9.02 -2.57
N GLU A 61 -3.40 10.05 -2.07
CA GLU A 61 -3.74 11.25 -2.85
C GLU A 61 -2.48 12.00 -3.30
N GLU A 62 -1.54 12.25 -2.39
CA GLU A 62 -0.29 12.94 -2.70
C GLU A 62 0.64 12.13 -3.61
N ARG A 63 0.72 10.82 -3.38
CA ARG A 63 1.63 9.92 -4.10
C ARG A 63 1.18 9.62 -5.52
N TYR A 64 -0.12 9.40 -5.70
CA TYR A 64 -0.71 8.98 -6.99
C TYR A 64 -1.52 10.07 -7.68
N GLY A 65 -1.71 11.24 -7.05
CA GLY A 65 -2.50 12.34 -7.59
C GLY A 65 -3.98 12.01 -7.72
N ILE A 66 -4.48 11.05 -6.93
CA ILE A 66 -5.89 10.64 -6.95
C ILE A 66 -6.69 11.46 -5.94
N LYS A 67 -8.03 11.45 -6.09
CA LYS A 67 -8.94 12.03 -5.10
C LYS A 67 -9.78 10.96 -4.43
N VAL A 68 -9.70 10.90 -3.11
CA VAL A 68 -10.48 9.98 -2.28
C VAL A 68 -11.60 10.77 -1.63
N ALA A 69 -12.84 10.41 -1.96
CA ALA A 69 -14.00 11.05 -1.35
C ALA A 69 -14.33 10.39 -0.02
N ASP A 70 -15.07 11.07 0.86
CA ASP A 70 -15.48 10.53 2.16
C ASP A 70 -16.26 9.20 2.03
N GLN A 71 -16.99 9.02 0.93
CA GLN A 71 -17.70 7.78 0.61
C GLN A 71 -16.77 6.62 0.22
N ASP A 72 -15.56 6.92 -0.23
CA ASP A 72 -14.52 5.93 -0.54
C ASP A 72 -13.70 5.56 0.71
N LEU A 73 -13.82 6.34 1.81
CA LEU A 73 -13.19 6.08 3.11
C LEU A 73 -13.89 4.94 3.87
N THR A 74 -14.02 3.79 3.21
CA THR A 74 -14.64 2.60 3.78
C THR A 74 -13.61 1.48 3.89
N PRO A 75 -13.77 0.58 4.88
CA PRO A 75 -12.90 -0.59 4.97
C PRO A 75 -12.95 -1.45 3.70
N GLU A 76 -14.08 -1.44 3.00
CA GLU A 76 -14.29 -2.14 1.74
C GLU A 76 -13.29 -1.72 0.65
N ASN A 77 -12.77 -0.48 0.71
CA ASN A 77 -11.80 0.07 -0.24
C ASN A 77 -10.38 0.18 0.33
N LEU A 78 -10.23 0.44 1.63
CA LEU A 78 -8.96 0.86 2.23
C LEU A 78 -8.43 -0.05 3.35
N ASP A 79 -9.14 -1.13 3.67
CA ASP A 79 -8.76 -2.04 4.77
C ASP A 79 -7.72 -3.08 4.37
N SER A 80 -7.32 -3.20 3.10
CA SER A 80 -6.32 -4.19 2.69
C SER A 80 -5.47 -3.71 1.53
N LEU A 81 -4.24 -4.23 1.40
CA LEU A 81 -3.33 -3.84 0.32
C LEU A 81 -3.92 -4.09 -1.06
N ALA A 82 -4.61 -5.22 -1.26
CA ALA A 82 -5.25 -5.56 -2.53
C ALA A 82 -6.38 -4.59 -2.88
N ARG A 83 -7.17 -4.17 -1.87
CA ARG A 83 -8.27 -3.21 -2.06
C ARG A 83 -7.75 -1.84 -2.42
N ILE A 84 -6.71 -1.37 -1.72
CA ILE A 84 -6.04 -0.10 -2.01
C ILE A 84 -5.44 -0.10 -3.41
N GLU A 85 -4.72 -1.15 -3.80
CA GLU A 85 -4.15 -1.25 -5.14
C GLU A 85 -5.24 -1.12 -6.21
N ALA A 86 -6.28 -1.95 -6.12
CA ALA A 86 -7.38 -1.92 -7.08
C ALA A 86 -8.10 -0.55 -7.10
N PHE A 87 -8.25 0.08 -5.93
CA PHE A 87 -8.85 1.40 -5.80
C PHE A 87 -8.00 2.49 -6.47
N VAL A 88 -6.69 2.51 -6.21
CA VAL A 88 -5.75 3.46 -6.80
C VAL A 88 -5.69 3.28 -8.32
N GLU A 89 -5.58 2.04 -8.80
CA GLU A 89 -5.56 1.75 -10.23
C GLU A 89 -6.85 2.23 -10.92
N LYS A 90 -8.01 1.98 -10.31
CA LYS A 90 -9.30 2.45 -10.81
C LYS A 90 -9.39 3.98 -10.86
N LYS A 91 -8.92 4.68 -9.81
CA LYS A 91 -8.93 6.14 -9.75
C LYS A 91 -7.99 6.76 -10.77
N ARG A 92 -6.80 6.19 -10.96
CA ARG A 92 -5.85 6.64 -11.99
C ARG A 92 -6.41 6.47 -13.39
N ALA A 93 -7.00 5.31 -13.69
CA ALA A 93 -7.63 5.06 -14.98
C ALA A 93 -8.81 6.02 -15.25
N ALA A 94 -9.57 6.41 -14.23
CA ALA A 94 -10.65 7.37 -14.36
C ALA A 94 -10.18 8.84 -14.48
N ALA A 95 -8.99 9.17 -13.98
CA ALA A 95 -8.41 10.51 -14.07
C ALA A 95 -7.74 10.79 -15.43
N GLU A 96 -7.33 9.73 -16.15
CA GLU A 96 -6.74 9.82 -17.50
C GLU A 96 -7.79 9.78 -18.63
N ALA A 97 -9.08 9.58 -18.30
CA ALA A 97 -10.20 9.49 -19.25
C ALA A 97 -10.99 10.81 -19.34
#